data_AF-A0A2S9YKE6-F1
#
_entry.id   AF-A0A2S9YKE6-F1
#
_cell.length_a   1.000
_cell.length_b   1.000
_cell.length_c   1.000
_cell.angle_alpha   90.00
_cell.angle_beta   90.00
_cell.angle_gamma   90.00
#
_symmetry.space_group_name_H-M   'P 1'
#
loop_
_entity.id
_entity.type
_entity.pdbx_description
1 polymer ?
#
loop_
_entity_poly.entity_id
_entity_poly.type
_entity_poly.pdbx_seq_one_letter_code
_entity_poly.pdbx_strand_id
1 'polypeptide(L)'
;MLVCSHCTELPTEVGEHVIYHWDDSEARLCGGTVPTVDRFLEAVGGYYGWSPDDLGPGVEYFWDEELALSACSWLGASGCESRVLVRPHVFSKHPVDTHELAHATRGGHGRPALRYPAFINEAFASRWGSSVIEINVPFLTWPEFLSTAELRAALEVNDATKLDYGLAFTWWVALETTYGPAQMADFILELDGATTADDVERATRRVFDISLAESAALAESLPEAAIDDPVCEFEGLPTFTWTGPPLVLEHSDAHCDDRDIVNMGPHRGSWMFALEFSDTWTPFYVTLTLPPGVEPFGQTIFLEGCAGELEFADRLPYVASVGAGGPSGTSRWPWHLRGRYVGHLVSFIDPDGAVVLPRVAFERVRDDADRPTQP
;
A
#
# COMPACT_ATOMS: atom_id res chain seq x y z
N MET A 1 23.61 -36.39 -9.28
CA MET A 1 24.41 -35.22 -8.88
C MET A 1 24.01 -34.10 -9.83
N LEU A 2 22.99 -33.33 -9.47
CA LEU A 2 22.64 -32.08 -10.16
C LEU A 2 23.21 -30.98 -9.27
N VAL A 3 24.21 -30.30 -9.82
CA VAL A 3 25.08 -29.36 -9.15
C VAL A 3 24.47 -27.97 -9.35
N CYS A 4 24.05 -27.31 -8.26
CA CYS A 4 23.76 -25.86 -8.28
C CYS A 4 25.11 -25.16 -8.26
N SER A 5 25.72 -24.93 -9.43
CA SER A 5 27.07 -24.33 -9.49
C SER A 5 27.07 -22.80 -9.56
N HIS A 6 25.91 -22.14 -9.75
CA HIS A 6 25.81 -20.69 -10.01
C HIS A 6 24.53 -20.07 -9.46
N CYS A 7 24.27 -20.27 -8.17
CA CYS A 7 23.04 -19.85 -7.49
C CYS A 7 23.47 -18.79 -6.46
N THR A 8 22.83 -17.62 -6.43
CA THR A 8 23.25 -16.51 -5.55
C THR A 8 22.57 -16.65 -4.19
N GLU A 9 23.36 -16.63 -3.12
CA GLU A 9 22.82 -16.47 -1.77
C GLU A 9 22.44 -15.01 -1.59
N LEU A 10 21.14 -14.75 -1.43
CA LEU A 10 20.63 -13.39 -1.29
C LEU A 10 20.71 -12.95 0.16
N PRO A 11 21.14 -11.70 0.41
CA PRO A 11 20.79 -11.00 1.64
C PRO A 11 19.30 -11.22 1.98
N THR A 12 19.06 -11.60 3.24
CA THR A 12 17.73 -11.99 3.70
C THR A 12 17.50 -11.49 5.12
N GLU A 13 16.28 -11.03 5.38
CA GLU A 13 15.81 -10.62 6.70
C GLU A 13 14.47 -11.30 6.95
N VAL A 14 14.31 -11.84 8.16
CA VAL A 14 13.18 -12.71 8.51
C VAL A 14 12.34 -11.99 9.55
N GLY A 15 11.12 -11.69 9.15
CA GLY A 15 10.04 -11.22 10.00
C GLY A 15 9.26 -12.37 10.64
N GLU A 16 8.12 -12.05 11.22
CA GLU A 16 7.18 -13.03 11.79
C GLU A 16 6.44 -13.79 10.69
N HIS A 17 6.01 -13.09 9.63
CA HIS A 17 5.20 -13.62 8.53
C HIS A 17 5.92 -13.56 7.19
N VAL A 18 6.90 -12.65 7.02
CA VAL A 18 7.64 -12.45 5.77
C VAL A 18 9.11 -12.83 5.87
N ILE A 19 9.64 -13.36 4.77
CA ILE A 19 11.07 -13.51 4.52
C ILE A 19 11.39 -12.59 3.36
N TYR A 20 12.11 -11.52 3.64
CA TYR A 20 12.44 -10.52 2.65
C TYR A 20 13.82 -10.80 2.05
N HIS A 21 13.88 -10.86 0.72
CA HIS A 21 15.09 -11.09 -0.07
C HIS A 21 15.41 -9.86 -0.93
N TRP A 22 16.67 -9.38 -0.90
CA TRP A 22 17.10 -8.24 -1.71
C TRP A 22 18.48 -8.41 -2.31
N ASP A 23 18.79 -7.56 -3.29
CA ASP A 23 20.13 -7.37 -3.83
C ASP A 23 20.68 -6.01 -3.34
N ASP A 24 21.84 -6.01 -2.68
CA ASP A 24 22.51 -4.79 -2.18
C ASP A 24 22.83 -3.77 -3.29
N SER A 25 22.85 -4.20 -4.55
CA SER A 25 23.11 -3.34 -5.71
C SER A 25 21.85 -2.68 -6.30
N GLU A 26 20.66 -3.18 -5.95
CA GLU A 26 19.39 -2.71 -6.51
C GLU A 26 18.47 -2.09 -5.45
N ALA A 27 18.58 -2.52 -4.19
CA ALA A 27 17.76 -2.05 -3.10
C ALA A 27 18.54 -1.97 -1.78
N ARG A 28 18.31 -0.91 -1.02
CA ARG A 28 18.73 -0.76 0.38
C ARG A 28 17.50 -0.94 1.28
N LEU A 29 17.53 -1.93 2.16
CA LEU A 29 16.50 -2.08 3.18
C LEU A 29 16.87 -1.30 4.43
N CYS A 30 15.87 -0.68 5.02
CA CYS A 30 15.98 -0.09 6.35
C CYS A 30 15.28 -0.99 7.35
N GLY A 31 15.76 -1.00 8.60
CA GLY A 31 15.35 -2.00 9.57
C GLY A 31 13.86 -1.95 9.92
N GLY A 32 13.16 -0.83 9.66
CA GLY A 32 11.71 -0.74 9.84
C GLY A 32 10.89 -1.42 8.73
N THR A 33 11.49 -1.76 7.58
CA THR A 33 10.76 -2.26 6.40
C THR A 33 10.13 -3.64 6.64
N VAL A 34 10.89 -4.62 7.11
CA VAL A 34 10.37 -5.99 7.34
C VAL A 34 9.25 -6.02 8.40
N PRO A 35 9.41 -5.37 9.58
CA PRO A 35 8.32 -5.24 10.53
C PRO A 35 7.07 -4.56 9.95
N THR A 36 7.23 -3.58 9.05
CA THR A 36 6.09 -2.90 8.41
C THR A 36 5.33 -3.85 7.50
N VAL A 37 6.04 -4.67 6.72
CA VAL A 37 5.45 -5.69 5.86
C VAL A 37 4.69 -6.73 6.68
N ASP A 38 5.28 -7.21 7.79
CA ASP A 38 4.59 -8.13 8.71
C ASP A 38 3.30 -7.52 9.26
N ARG A 39 3.37 -6.27 9.72
CA ARG A 39 2.21 -5.56 10.28
C ARG A 39 1.10 -5.33 9.25
N PHE A 40 1.45 -5.11 7.99
CA PHE A 40 0.45 -5.06 6.92
C PHE A 40 -0.31 -6.38 6.79
N LEU A 41 0.41 -7.50 6.74
CA LEU A 41 -0.20 -8.83 6.65
C LEU A 41 -1.13 -9.06 7.86
N GLU A 42 -0.69 -8.69 9.06
CA GLU A 42 -1.51 -8.77 10.27
C GLU A 42 -2.75 -7.87 10.23
N ALA A 43 -2.64 -6.64 9.72
CA ALA A 43 -3.76 -5.73 9.58
C ALA A 43 -4.82 -6.29 8.62
N VAL A 44 -4.39 -6.86 7.49
CA VAL A 44 -5.28 -7.55 6.54
C VAL A 44 -6.01 -8.70 7.23
N GLY A 45 -5.28 -9.55 7.96
CA GLY A 45 -5.89 -10.67 8.70
C GLY A 45 -6.83 -10.21 9.80
N GLY A 46 -6.40 -9.24 10.60
CA GLY A 46 -7.18 -8.67 11.69
C GLY A 46 -8.51 -8.11 11.21
N TYR A 47 -8.50 -7.40 10.08
CA TYR A 47 -9.71 -6.84 9.46
C TYR A 47 -10.73 -7.94 9.11
N TYR A 48 -10.29 -9.04 8.51
CA TYR A 48 -11.18 -10.17 8.16
C TYR A 48 -11.35 -11.21 9.28
N GLY A 49 -10.73 -11.01 10.46
CA GLY A 49 -10.78 -11.94 11.58
C GLY A 49 -10.02 -13.26 11.34
N TRP A 50 -9.03 -13.27 10.46
CA TRP A 50 -8.15 -14.41 10.19
C TRP A 50 -7.12 -14.58 11.31
N SER A 51 -6.83 -15.83 11.67
CA SER A 51 -5.73 -16.09 12.61
C SER A 51 -4.37 -15.88 11.93
N PRO A 52 -3.27 -15.66 12.67
CA PRO A 52 -1.94 -15.57 12.08
C PRO A 52 -1.58 -16.77 11.19
N ASP A 53 -2.01 -17.97 11.57
CA ASP A 53 -1.81 -19.19 10.77
C ASP A 53 -2.58 -19.16 9.44
N ASP A 54 -3.66 -18.37 9.36
CA ASP A 54 -4.47 -18.19 8.16
C ASP A 54 -3.91 -17.15 7.20
N LEU A 55 -2.98 -16.27 7.62
CA LEU A 55 -2.32 -15.26 6.78
C LEU A 55 -1.41 -15.86 5.70
N GLY A 56 -1.04 -17.13 5.86
CA GLY A 56 -0.21 -17.90 4.94
C GLY A 56 1.11 -18.33 5.57
N PRO A 57 1.71 -19.43 5.09
CA PRO A 57 3.00 -19.86 5.59
C PRO A 57 4.11 -18.95 5.06
N GLY A 58 4.79 -18.19 5.92
CA GLY A 58 6.07 -17.51 5.65
C GLY A 58 6.22 -16.97 4.22
N VAL A 59 5.61 -15.82 3.92
CA VAL A 59 5.62 -15.15 2.61
C VAL A 59 7.05 -14.87 2.18
N GLU A 60 7.43 -15.23 0.95
CA GLU A 60 8.77 -14.90 0.41
C GLU A 60 8.65 -13.66 -0.48
N TYR A 61 9.25 -12.56 -0.04
CA TYR A 61 9.23 -11.28 -0.73
C TYR A 61 10.53 -11.08 -1.48
N PHE A 62 10.45 -10.84 -2.78
CA PHE A 62 11.60 -10.59 -3.65
C PHE A 62 11.46 -9.22 -4.32
N TRP A 63 12.58 -8.51 -4.43
CA TRP A 63 12.66 -7.25 -5.17
C TRP A 63 12.22 -7.36 -6.64
N ASP A 64 12.51 -8.48 -7.29
CA ASP A 64 11.90 -8.79 -8.57
C ASP A 64 11.92 -10.30 -8.85
N GLU A 65 11.26 -10.68 -9.96
CA GLU A 65 11.19 -12.06 -10.42
C GLU A 65 12.55 -12.61 -10.86
N GLU A 66 13.43 -11.77 -11.45
CA GLU A 66 14.76 -12.21 -11.92
C GLU A 66 15.67 -12.60 -10.75
N LEU A 67 15.58 -11.86 -9.65
CA LEU A 67 16.24 -12.14 -8.38
C LEU A 67 15.80 -13.49 -7.83
N ALA A 68 14.50 -13.78 -7.82
CA ALA A 68 13.96 -15.06 -7.36
C ALA A 68 14.42 -16.25 -8.22
N LEU A 69 14.51 -16.07 -9.54
CA LEU A 69 15.01 -17.11 -10.46
C LEU A 69 16.49 -17.45 -10.24
N SER A 70 17.26 -16.52 -9.67
CA SER A 70 18.69 -16.69 -9.39
C SER A 70 19.02 -17.01 -7.92
N ALA A 71 18.02 -16.95 -7.03
CA ALA A 71 18.17 -17.14 -5.59
C ALA A 71 18.36 -18.61 -5.17
N CYS A 72 19.21 -18.82 -4.16
CA CYS A 72 19.34 -20.08 -3.41
C CYS A 72 18.28 -20.26 -2.31
N SER A 73 17.30 -19.36 -2.18
CA SER A 73 16.47 -19.19 -0.98
C SER A 73 15.40 -20.27 -0.79
N TRP A 74 15.79 -21.53 -0.60
CA TRP A 74 14.95 -22.51 0.11
C TRP A 74 15.75 -23.66 0.74
N LEU A 75 15.41 -24.03 1.98
CA LEU A 75 15.83 -25.26 2.65
C LEU A 75 15.12 -26.47 2.02
N GLY A 76 15.55 -26.86 0.81
CA GLY A 76 15.08 -28.08 0.15
C GLY A 76 15.06 -28.07 -1.38
N ALA A 77 15.53 -27.03 -2.07
CA ALA A 77 15.54 -27.01 -3.53
C ALA A 77 16.83 -27.63 -4.09
N SER A 78 16.75 -28.89 -4.50
CA SER A 78 17.82 -29.53 -5.26
C SER A 78 17.82 -29.02 -6.71
N GLY A 79 18.35 -27.81 -6.92
CA GLY A 79 18.64 -27.20 -8.21
C GLY A 79 17.65 -26.10 -8.60
N CYS A 80 18.16 -24.90 -8.85
CA CYS A 80 17.47 -23.71 -9.37
C CYS A 80 16.36 -23.99 -10.39
N GLU A 81 15.35 -23.12 -10.37
CA GLU A 81 13.94 -23.36 -10.71
C GLU A 81 13.25 -24.33 -9.75
N SER A 82 12.82 -23.80 -8.60
CA SER A 82 11.67 -24.38 -7.93
C SER A 82 10.43 -24.12 -8.80
N ARG A 83 10.12 -25.03 -9.72
CA ARG A 83 8.81 -25.08 -10.41
C ARG A 83 7.63 -25.33 -9.46
N VAL A 84 7.89 -25.34 -8.15
CA VAL A 84 6.92 -25.55 -7.08
C VAL A 84 7.34 -24.63 -5.93
N LEU A 85 7.18 -23.33 -6.14
CA LEU A 85 7.16 -22.35 -5.06
C LEU A 85 6.10 -22.81 -4.04
N VAL A 86 6.55 -23.31 -2.87
CA VAL A 86 5.68 -23.95 -1.87
C VAL A 86 4.98 -22.91 -0.99
N ARG A 87 5.57 -21.72 -0.89
CA ARG A 87 5.09 -20.57 -0.13
C ARG A 87 4.47 -19.52 -1.05
N PRO A 88 3.61 -18.61 -0.54
CA PRO A 88 3.23 -17.41 -1.27
C PRO A 88 4.46 -16.56 -1.59
N HIS A 89 4.49 -15.95 -2.78
CA HIS A 89 5.58 -15.10 -3.24
C HIS A 89 5.06 -13.72 -3.56
N VAL A 90 5.86 -12.70 -3.23
CA VAL A 90 5.63 -11.32 -3.61
C VAL A 90 6.80 -10.88 -4.46
N PHE A 91 6.52 -10.35 -5.66
CA PHE A 91 7.51 -9.80 -6.55
C PHE A 91 7.22 -8.33 -6.75
N SER A 92 8.02 -7.46 -6.14
CA SER A 92 7.85 -6.04 -6.31
C SER A 92 9.16 -5.28 -6.29
N LYS A 93 9.28 -4.35 -7.25
CA LYS A 93 10.38 -3.38 -7.36
C LYS A 93 10.26 -2.25 -6.33
N HIS A 94 9.48 -2.49 -5.28
CA HIS A 94 9.22 -1.64 -4.13
C HIS A 94 9.41 -2.45 -2.85
N PRO A 95 10.10 -1.95 -1.80
CA PRO A 95 10.26 -2.65 -0.54
C PRO A 95 8.98 -2.82 0.25
N VAL A 96 8.00 -1.95 0.00
CA VAL A 96 6.66 -2.06 0.58
C VAL A 96 5.68 -1.84 -0.57
N ASP A 97 5.13 -2.94 -1.09
CA ASP A 97 4.11 -2.96 -2.12
C ASP A 97 2.87 -3.65 -1.54
N THR A 98 1.93 -2.83 -1.11
CA THR A 98 0.72 -3.29 -0.44
C THR A 98 -0.23 -4.04 -1.36
N HIS A 99 -0.27 -3.69 -2.64
CA HIS A 99 -1.05 -4.42 -3.64
C HIS A 99 -0.52 -5.85 -3.79
N GLU A 100 0.78 -6.00 -4.04
CA GLU A 100 1.40 -7.30 -4.22
C GLU A 100 1.47 -8.11 -2.91
N LEU A 101 1.62 -7.45 -1.76
CA LEU A 101 1.52 -8.10 -0.45
C LEU A 101 0.12 -8.64 -0.19
N ALA A 102 -0.93 -7.92 -0.60
CA ALA A 102 -2.29 -8.39 -0.44
C ALA A 102 -2.52 -9.69 -1.21
N HIS A 103 -1.92 -9.85 -2.40
CA HIS A 103 -1.92 -11.12 -3.14
C HIS A 103 -1.32 -12.29 -2.34
N ALA A 104 -0.37 -12.04 -1.44
CA ALA A 104 0.23 -13.09 -0.62
C ALA A 104 -0.61 -13.51 0.59
N THR A 105 -1.64 -12.72 0.95
CA THR A 105 -2.57 -13.06 2.04
C THR A 105 -3.64 -14.06 1.60
N ARG A 106 -4.48 -14.49 2.53
CA ARG A 106 -5.61 -15.39 2.28
C ARG A 106 -6.62 -14.86 1.25
N GLY A 107 -6.81 -13.55 1.18
CA GLY A 107 -7.72 -12.95 0.18
C GLY A 107 -7.15 -12.93 -1.23
N GLY A 108 -5.83 -13.05 -1.38
CA GLY A 108 -5.11 -13.04 -2.65
C GLY A 108 -4.88 -14.41 -3.29
N HIS A 109 -5.60 -15.44 -2.83
CA HIS A 109 -5.34 -16.84 -3.14
C HIS A 109 -5.48 -17.21 -4.63
N GLY A 110 -4.40 -16.98 -5.38
CA GLY A 110 -4.08 -17.72 -6.58
C GLY A 110 -2.88 -18.63 -6.33
N ARG A 111 -3.08 -19.91 -5.96
CA ARG A 111 -2.06 -20.90 -6.38
C ARG A 111 -2.06 -20.87 -7.91
N PRO A 112 -0.91 -20.75 -8.59
CA PRO A 112 -0.86 -20.77 -10.06
C PRO A 112 -1.56 -22.00 -10.68
N ALA A 113 -1.63 -23.11 -9.93
CA ALA A 113 -2.29 -24.34 -10.32
C ALA A 113 -3.84 -24.35 -10.19
N LEU A 114 -4.43 -23.48 -9.36
CA LEU A 114 -5.86 -23.52 -9.03
C LEU A 114 -6.71 -22.47 -9.79
N ARG A 115 -6.09 -21.59 -10.59
CA ARG A 115 -6.75 -20.61 -11.48
C ARG A 115 -7.88 -19.85 -10.79
N TYR A 116 -7.53 -18.95 -9.89
CA TYR A 116 -8.48 -17.97 -9.34
C TYR A 116 -8.84 -16.93 -10.42
N PRO A 117 -10.07 -16.38 -10.46
CA PRO A 117 -10.44 -15.40 -11.47
C PRO A 117 -9.63 -14.13 -11.21
N ALA A 118 -8.85 -13.70 -12.20
CA ALA A 118 -7.93 -12.57 -12.03
C ALA A 118 -8.67 -11.31 -11.57
N PHE A 119 -9.90 -11.09 -12.03
CA PHE A 119 -10.76 -9.99 -11.60
C PHE A 119 -10.94 -9.92 -10.08
N ILE A 120 -11.16 -11.05 -9.41
CA ILE A 120 -11.36 -11.08 -7.97
C ILE A 120 -10.02 -10.85 -7.24
N ASN A 121 -8.94 -11.45 -7.74
CA ASN A 121 -7.61 -11.29 -7.15
C ASN A 121 -7.17 -9.83 -7.16
N GLU A 122 -7.30 -9.18 -8.32
CA GLU A 122 -6.97 -7.77 -8.48
C GLU A 122 -7.94 -6.86 -7.74
N ALA A 123 -9.22 -7.23 -7.59
CA ALA A 123 -10.16 -6.47 -6.78
C ALA A 123 -9.72 -6.42 -5.31
N PHE A 124 -9.38 -7.57 -4.74
CA PHE A 124 -8.90 -7.69 -3.37
C PHE A 124 -7.58 -6.93 -3.18
N ALA A 125 -6.60 -7.15 -4.05
CA ALA A 125 -5.33 -6.46 -3.96
C ALA A 125 -5.46 -4.96 -4.17
N SER A 126 -6.27 -4.51 -5.15
CA SER A 126 -6.53 -3.09 -5.36
C SER A 126 -7.24 -2.45 -4.17
N ARG A 127 -8.11 -3.20 -3.45
CA ARG A 127 -8.69 -2.71 -2.19
C ARG A 127 -7.57 -2.32 -1.23
N TRP A 128 -6.63 -3.22 -0.97
CA TRP A 128 -5.53 -2.99 -0.02
C TRP A 128 -4.38 -2.13 -0.58
N GLY A 129 -4.15 -2.10 -1.89
CA GLY A 129 -3.17 -1.24 -2.55
C GLY A 129 -3.67 0.20 -2.74
N SER A 130 -5.00 0.40 -2.85
CA SER A 130 -5.61 1.74 -2.82
C SER A 130 -5.44 2.44 -1.48
N SER A 131 -5.08 1.66 -0.45
CA SER A 131 -4.66 2.16 0.85
C SER A 131 -3.22 2.72 0.74
N VAL A 132 -3.12 3.86 0.05
CA VAL A 132 -2.18 5.00 0.20
C VAL A 132 -0.65 4.75 0.14
N ILE A 133 -0.15 3.54 0.27
CA ILE A 133 1.27 3.31 0.53
C ILE A 133 2.13 3.40 -0.75
N GLU A 134 1.50 3.54 -1.91
CA GLU A 134 2.19 3.44 -3.20
C GLU A 134 2.18 4.75 -3.99
N ILE A 135 3.40 5.21 -4.31
CA ILE A 135 3.63 6.41 -5.10
C ILE A 135 3.33 6.08 -6.57
N ASN A 136 2.43 6.86 -7.18
CA ASN A 136 1.98 6.74 -8.57
C ASN A 136 1.02 5.59 -8.90
N VAL A 137 0.44 4.91 -7.90
CA VAL A 137 -0.78 4.14 -8.17
C VAL A 137 -1.90 5.16 -8.34
N PRO A 138 -2.62 5.18 -9.48
CA PRO A 138 -3.81 6.00 -9.60
C PRO A 138 -4.71 5.63 -8.43
N PHE A 139 -4.96 6.57 -7.52
CA PHE A 139 -6.04 6.39 -6.56
C PHE A 139 -7.27 5.99 -7.37
N LEU A 140 -7.82 4.82 -7.08
CA LEU A 140 -9.09 4.39 -7.66
C LEU A 140 -10.21 5.20 -7.00
N THR A 141 -10.08 6.54 -7.02
CA THR A 141 -11.05 7.49 -6.45
C THR A 141 -12.29 7.60 -7.32
N TRP A 142 -12.27 7.09 -8.55
CA TRP A 142 -13.40 7.18 -9.46
C TRP A 142 -14.07 5.82 -9.51
N PRO A 143 -15.25 5.65 -8.88
CA PRO A 143 -15.97 4.41 -8.98
C PRO A 143 -16.37 4.21 -10.44
N GLU A 144 -16.04 3.04 -10.97
CA GLU A 144 -16.46 2.62 -12.29
C GLU A 144 -17.52 1.54 -12.13
N PHE A 145 -18.59 1.61 -12.92
CA PHE A 145 -19.77 0.77 -12.72
C PHE A 145 -19.93 -0.24 -13.85
N LEU A 146 -20.36 -1.45 -13.48
CA LEU A 146 -20.61 -2.55 -14.39
C LEU A 146 -22.10 -2.82 -14.52
N SER A 147 -22.58 -3.00 -15.75
CA SER A 147 -23.77 -3.81 -15.96
C SER A 147 -23.46 -5.27 -15.61
N THR A 148 -24.50 -6.06 -15.33
CA THR A 148 -24.34 -7.51 -15.06
C THR A 148 -23.56 -8.23 -16.16
N ALA A 149 -23.74 -7.84 -17.42
CA ALA A 149 -23.06 -8.48 -18.55
C ALA A 149 -21.56 -8.19 -18.55
N GLU A 150 -21.16 -6.99 -18.17
CA GLU A 150 -19.75 -6.59 -18.09
C GLU A 150 -19.06 -7.26 -16.90
N LEU A 151 -19.72 -7.35 -15.74
CA LEU A 151 -19.19 -8.10 -14.59
C LEU A 151 -18.96 -9.57 -14.93
N ARG A 152 -19.93 -10.21 -15.59
CA ARG A 152 -19.74 -11.60 -16.05
C ARG A 152 -18.59 -11.75 -17.04
N ALA A 153 -18.47 -10.83 -17.99
CA ALA A 153 -17.38 -10.88 -18.96
C ALA A 153 -16.02 -10.69 -18.29
N ALA A 154 -15.92 -9.77 -17.32
CA ALA A 154 -14.69 -9.49 -16.59
C ALA A 154 -14.23 -10.68 -15.73
N LEU A 155 -15.16 -11.38 -15.07
CA LEU A 155 -14.86 -12.60 -14.29
C LEU A 155 -14.30 -13.76 -15.14
N GLU A 156 -14.55 -13.77 -16.45
CA GLU A 156 -14.01 -14.77 -17.37
C GLU A 156 -12.63 -14.40 -17.94
N VAL A 157 -12.16 -13.16 -17.67
CA VAL A 157 -10.82 -12.72 -18.07
C VAL A 157 -9.79 -13.29 -17.10
N ASN A 158 -8.94 -14.17 -17.61
CA ASN A 158 -7.84 -14.79 -16.86
C ASN A 158 -6.51 -14.04 -16.97
N ASP A 159 -6.46 -12.95 -17.73
CA ASP A 159 -5.26 -12.14 -17.95
C ASP A 159 -5.38 -10.84 -17.17
N ALA A 160 -4.62 -10.71 -16.07
CA ALA A 160 -4.66 -9.56 -15.19
C ALA A 160 -4.33 -8.24 -15.91
N THR A 161 -3.55 -8.28 -17.00
CA THR A 161 -3.18 -7.07 -17.77
C THR A 161 -4.32 -6.52 -18.64
N LYS A 162 -5.41 -7.28 -18.79
CA LYS A 162 -6.59 -6.92 -19.58
C LYS A 162 -7.80 -6.58 -18.72
N LEU A 163 -7.64 -6.58 -17.40
CA LEU A 163 -8.67 -6.22 -16.47
C LEU A 163 -8.77 -4.71 -16.32
N ASP A 164 -9.96 -4.28 -15.94
CA ASP A 164 -10.17 -2.95 -15.43
C ASP A 164 -10.17 -2.99 -13.90
N TYR A 165 -9.12 -2.44 -13.30
CA TYR A 165 -8.86 -2.51 -11.86
C TYR A 165 -9.81 -1.58 -11.10
N GLY A 166 -10.24 -0.46 -11.72
CA GLY A 166 -11.22 0.45 -11.14
C GLY A 166 -12.59 -0.21 -11.01
N LEU A 167 -13.00 -0.96 -12.03
CA LEU A 167 -14.23 -1.75 -12.00
C LEU A 167 -14.18 -2.86 -10.93
N ALA A 168 -13.06 -3.59 -10.87
CA ALA A 168 -12.84 -4.67 -9.90
C ALA A 168 -12.91 -4.15 -8.45
N PHE A 169 -12.18 -3.07 -8.18
CA PHE A 169 -12.19 -2.38 -6.90
C PHE A 169 -13.62 -1.95 -6.52
N THR A 170 -14.32 -1.21 -7.37
CA THR A 170 -15.66 -0.66 -7.06
C THR A 170 -16.64 -1.76 -6.66
N TRP A 171 -16.65 -2.90 -7.38
CA TRP A 171 -17.53 -4.03 -7.06
C TRP A 171 -17.17 -4.68 -5.72
N TRP A 172 -15.88 -4.86 -5.43
CA TRP A 172 -15.44 -5.42 -4.15
C TRP A 172 -15.81 -4.54 -2.97
N VAL A 173 -15.52 -3.24 -3.09
CA VAL A 173 -15.88 -2.22 -2.10
C VAL A 173 -17.38 -2.24 -1.84
N ALA A 174 -18.18 -2.34 -2.90
CA ALA A 174 -19.63 -2.36 -2.75
C ALA A 174 -20.15 -3.52 -1.90
N LEU A 175 -19.57 -4.71 -2.07
CA LEU A 175 -19.87 -5.86 -1.25
C LEU A 175 -19.36 -5.66 0.18
N GLU A 176 -18.12 -5.19 0.35
CA GLU A 176 -17.49 -5.00 1.65
C GLU A 176 -18.23 -3.96 2.51
N THR A 177 -18.57 -2.80 1.96
CA THR A 177 -19.33 -1.75 2.67
C THR A 177 -20.74 -2.23 3.05
N THR A 178 -21.36 -3.09 2.24
CA THR A 178 -22.75 -3.54 2.47
C THR A 178 -22.84 -4.68 3.49
N TYR A 179 -21.91 -5.62 3.41
CA TYR A 179 -21.95 -6.89 4.16
C TYR A 179 -20.93 -6.96 5.30
N GLY A 180 -19.92 -6.10 5.26
CA GLY A 180 -18.88 -5.98 6.28
C GLY A 180 -17.80 -7.08 6.18
N PRO A 181 -16.69 -6.91 6.94
CA PRO A 181 -15.51 -7.77 6.86
C PRO A 181 -15.79 -9.24 7.13
N ALA A 182 -16.66 -9.55 8.10
CA ALA A 182 -16.94 -10.94 8.47
C ALA A 182 -17.59 -11.73 7.32
N GLN A 183 -18.55 -11.14 6.60
CA GLN A 183 -19.18 -11.78 5.45
C GLN A 183 -18.26 -11.79 4.23
N MET A 184 -17.40 -10.78 4.07
CA MET A 184 -16.34 -10.81 3.06
C MET A 184 -15.34 -11.93 3.30
N ALA A 185 -14.98 -12.20 4.56
CA ALA A 185 -14.13 -13.33 4.92
C ALA A 185 -14.76 -14.68 4.51
N ASP A 186 -16.05 -14.86 4.79
CA ASP A 186 -16.81 -16.04 4.35
C ASP A 186 -16.87 -16.13 2.81
N PHE A 187 -17.00 -15.00 2.12
CA PHE A 187 -17.00 -14.94 0.66
C PHE A 187 -15.66 -15.35 0.05
N ILE A 188 -14.54 -14.85 0.61
CA ILE A 188 -13.19 -15.25 0.22
C ILE A 188 -13.01 -16.76 0.33
N LEU A 189 -13.46 -17.37 1.44
CA LEU A 189 -13.41 -18.82 1.64
C LEU A 189 -14.27 -19.59 0.63
N GLU A 190 -15.46 -19.08 0.31
CA GLU A 190 -16.36 -19.72 -0.66
C GLU A 190 -15.83 -19.62 -2.10
N LEU A 191 -14.97 -18.64 -2.39
CA LEU A 191 -14.30 -18.48 -3.68
C LEU A 191 -13.10 -19.44 -3.87
N ASP A 192 -12.70 -20.20 -2.86
CA ASP A 192 -11.60 -21.17 -2.98
C ASP A 192 -11.88 -22.19 -4.10
N GLY A 193 -11.11 -22.10 -5.18
CA GLY A 193 -11.26 -22.96 -6.35
C GLY A 193 -12.37 -22.55 -7.32
N ALA A 194 -12.97 -21.37 -7.15
CA ALA A 194 -13.80 -20.75 -8.18
C ALA A 194 -12.91 -20.34 -9.36
N THR A 195 -13.29 -20.71 -10.58
CA THR A 195 -12.49 -20.36 -11.79
C THR A 195 -13.34 -19.78 -12.91
N THR A 196 -14.64 -19.55 -12.67
CA THR A 196 -15.63 -19.11 -13.67
C THR A 196 -16.62 -18.13 -13.04
N ALA A 197 -17.30 -17.34 -13.87
CA ALA A 197 -18.36 -16.44 -13.39
C ALA A 197 -19.54 -17.19 -12.74
N ASP A 198 -19.81 -18.42 -13.16
CA ASP A 198 -20.87 -19.26 -12.58
C ASP A 198 -20.52 -19.76 -11.17
N ASP A 199 -19.24 -20.01 -10.90
CA ASP A 199 -18.76 -20.36 -9.56
C ASP A 199 -18.80 -19.13 -8.65
N VAL A 200 -18.40 -17.97 -9.15
CA VAL A 200 -18.51 -16.69 -8.43
C VAL A 200 -19.97 -16.36 -8.12
N GLU A 201 -20.88 -16.48 -9.08
CA GLU A 201 -22.32 -16.25 -8.83
C GLU A 201 -22.88 -17.18 -7.76
N ARG A 202 -22.41 -18.44 -7.71
CA ARG A 202 -22.81 -19.38 -6.67
C ARG A 202 -22.28 -18.97 -5.30
N ALA A 203 -21.04 -18.51 -5.22
CA ALA A 203 -20.46 -17.98 -4.00
C ALA A 203 -21.22 -16.74 -3.52
N THR A 204 -21.52 -15.79 -4.42
CA THR A 204 -22.30 -14.58 -4.13
C THR A 204 -23.68 -14.95 -3.57
N ARG A 205 -24.39 -15.90 -4.20
CA ARG A 205 -25.70 -16.36 -3.71
C ARG A 205 -25.63 -17.05 -2.36
N ARG A 206 -24.57 -17.82 -2.09
CA ARG A 206 -24.43 -18.56 -0.82
C ARG A 206 -24.13 -17.66 0.35
N VAL A 207 -23.26 -16.67 0.15
CA VAL A 207 -22.75 -15.83 1.25
C VAL A 207 -23.60 -14.58 1.45
N PHE A 208 -24.01 -13.94 0.35
CA PHE A 208 -24.73 -12.66 0.41
C PHE A 208 -26.23 -12.77 0.13
N ASP A 209 -26.73 -13.95 -0.26
CA ASP A 209 -28.13 -14.19 -0.66
C ASP A 209 -28.60 -13.27 -1.81
N ILE A 210 -27.68 -12.89 -2.71
CA ILE A 210 -27.98 -12.09 -3.90
C ILE A 210 -27.39 -12.74 -5.15
N SER A 211 -27.99 -12.44 -6.29
CA SER A 211 -27.43 -12.78 -7.61
C SER A 211 -26.27 -11.86 -7.98
N LEU A 212 -25.49 -12.29 -8.97
CA LEU A 212 -24.44 -11.45 -9.54
C LEU A 212 -25.01 -10.16 -10.16
N ALA A 213 -26.24 -10.22 -10.69
CA ALA A 213 -26.95 -9.05 -11.21
C ALA A 213 -27.27 -8.03 -10.12
N GLU A 214 -27.75 -8.51 -8.98
CA GLU A 214 -28.00 -7.68 -7.80
C GLU A 214 -26.70 -7.11 -7.22
N SER A 215 -25.58 -7.85 -7.26
CA SER A 215 -24.28 -7.33 -6.82
C SER A 215 -23.75 -6.21 -7.73
N ALA A 216 -23.98 -6.31 -9.04
CA ALA A 216 -23.63 -5.25 -9.98
C ALA A 216 -24.49 -4.00 -9.76
N ALA A 217 -25.80 -4.17 -9.53
CA ALA A 217 -26.69 -3.08 -9.21
C ALA A 217 -26.36 -2.43 -7.85
N LEU A 218 -25.89 -3.22 -6.88
CA LEU A 218 -25.42 -2.72 -5.59
C LEU A 218 -24.24 -1.77 -5.79
N ALA A 219 -23.24 -2.20 -6.57
CA ALA A 219 -22.09 -1.36 -6.92
C ALA A 219 -22.51 -0.07 -7.63
N GLU A 220 -23.42 -0.14 -8.61
CA GLU A 220 -23.98 1.05 -9.28
C GLU A 220 -24.74 2.00 -8.34
N SER A 221 -25.36 1.44 -7.29
CA SER A 221 -26.21 2.18 -6.36
C SER A 221 -25.49 2.84 -5.18
N LEU A 222 -24.18 2.64 -5.04
CA LEU A 222 -23.37 3.24 -3.97
C LEU A 222 -22.81 4.60 -4.46
N PRO A 223 -23.44 5.73 -4.10
CA PRO A 223 -22.96 7.03 -4.55
C PRO A 223 -21.65 7.45 -3.88
N GLU A 224 -21.39 6.97 -2.66
CA GLU A 224 -20.27 7.40 -1.80
C GLU A 224 -19.96 6.23 -0.84
N ALA A 225 -19.32 5.15 -1.34
CA ALA A 225 -18.87 4.11 -0.42
C ALA A 225 -17.78 4.68 0.47
N ALA A 226 -17.90 4.52 1.78
CA ALA A 226 -16.84 4.79 2.73
C ALA A 226 -16.28 3.44 3.16
N ILE A 227 -14.97 3.26 3.07
CA ILE A 227 -14.29 2.08 3.64
C ILE A 227 -13.36 2.55 4.73
N ASP A 228 -13.27 1.82 5.83
CA ASP A 228 -12.21 2.03 6.80
C ASP A 228 -10.84 1.97 6.08
N ASP A 229 -10.08 3.06 6.12
CA ASP A 229 -8.75 3.11 5.52
C ASP A 229 -7.78 2.29 6.41
N PRO A 230 -7.32 1.11 5.95
CA PRO A 230 -6.47 0.25 6.75
C PRO A 230 -5.07 0.85 7.00
N VAL A 231 -4.66 1.88 6.25
CA VAL A 231 -3.37 2.55 6.41
C VAL A 231 -3.20 3.15 7.80
N CYS A 232 -4.30 3.47 8.44
CA CYS A 232 -4.31 4.15 9.73
C CYS A 232 -4.05 3.23 10.92
N GLU A 233 -4.12 1.92 10.70
CA GLU A 233 -3.82 0.88 11.69
C GLU A 233 -2.40 0.34 11.58
N PHE A 234 -1.55 0.87 10.68
CA PHE A 234 -0.13 0.50 10.64
C PHE A 234 0.57 0.91 11.94
N GLU A 235 0.69 -0.05 12.84
CA GLU A 235 1.51 0.06 14.03
C GLU A 235 2.99 0.05 13.65
N GLY A 236 3.78 0.90 14.31
CA GLY A 236 5.24 0.94 14.11
C GLY A 236 5.76 2.04 13.18
N LEU A 237 4.89 2.78 12.48
CA LEU A 237 5.31 3.98 11.75
C LEU A 237 5.96 5.00 12.70
N PRO A 238 7.10 5.62 12.34
CA PRO A 238 7.61 6.80 13.03
C PRO A 238 6.51 7.85 13.16
N THR A 239 6.09 8.12 14.39
CA THR A 239 4.93 9.00 14.65
C THR A 239 5.39 10.34 15.18
N PHE A 240 4.96 11.42 14.54
CA PHE A 240 5.27 12.80 14.92
C PHE A 240 4.01 13.54 15.34
N THR A 241 3.92 13.89 16.63
CA THR A 241 2.75 14.58 17.19
C THR A 241 2.98 16.09 17.24
N TRP A 242 2.02 16.86 16.73
CA TRP A 242 2.01 18.32 16.86
C TRP A 242 1.53 18.74 18.25
N THR A 243 2.37 19.46 18.99
CA THR A 243 2.09 19.90 20.37
C THR A 243 2.03 21.42 20.52
N GLY A 244 1.85 22.18 19.43
CA GLY A 244 1.72 23.64 19.44
C GLY A 244 2.81 24.41 18.66
N PRO A 245 4.12 24.16 18.88
CA PRO A 245 5.19 24.71 18.05
C PRO A 245 5.13 24.19 16.60
N PRO A 246 5.85 24.79 15.64
CA PRO A 246 5.99 24.22 14.30
C PRO A 246 6.47 22.76 14.38
N LEU A 247 5.75 21.86 13.73
CA LEU A 247 6.21 20.47 13.60
C LEU A 247 7.23 20.43 12.48
N VAL A 248 8.43 19.92 12.77
CA VAL A 248 9.51 19.83 11.79
C VAL A 248 9.86 18.37 11.60
N LEU A 249 9.75 17.91 10.35
CA LEU A 249 10.32 16.68 9.86
C LEU A 249 11.66 17.02 9.24
N GLU A 250 12.74 16.77 9.97
CA GLU A 250 14.09 16.93 9.45
C GLU A 250 14.79 15.61 9.59
N HIS A 251 15.02 14.95 8.45
CA HIS A 251 15.76 13.71 8.43
C HIS A 251 17.25 14.03 8.28
N SER A 252 17.88 14.57 9.33
CA SER A 252 19.35 14.60 9.43
C SER A 252 19.95 13.19 9.53
N ASP A 253 19.10 12.19 9.81
CA ASP A 253 19.47 10.90 10.39
C ASP A 253 18.74 9.71 9.75
N ALA A 254 18.60 9.63 8.41
CA ALA A 254 18.11 8.43 7.74
C ALA A 254 19.23 7.39 7.76
N HIS A 255 19.49 6.87 8.95
CA HIS A 255 20.54 5.89 9.20
C HIS A 255 20.13 4.51 8.71
N CYS A 256 18.87 4.37 8.26
CA CYS A 256 18.32 3.10 7.84
C CYS A 256 18.31 2.12 9.02
N ASP A 257 17.98 2.65 10.20
CA ASP A 257 17.86 1.88 11.43
C ASP A 257 16.46 1.23 11.56
N ASP A 258 16.23 0.47 12.62
CA ASP A 258 15.00 -0.30 12.86
C ASP A 258 13.71 0.55 12.88
N ARG A 259 13.81 1.89 12.86
CA ARG A 259 12.68 2.80 12.86
C ARG A 259 12.41 3.40 11.49
N ASP A 260 13.37 3.35 10.58
CA ASP A 260 13.21 3.93 9.24
C ASP A 260 12.49 2.95 8.31
N ILE A 261 11.43 3.43 7.68
CA ILE A 261 10.65 2.67 6.70
C ILE A 261 10.84 3.35 5.36
N VAL A 262 11.56 2.69 4.45
CA VAL A 262 11.86 3.24 3.13
C VAL A 262 11.20 2.38 2.05
N ASN A 263 10.37 3.02 1.22
CA ASN A 263 9.89 2.46 -0.03
C ASN A 263 10.70 3.05 -1.19
N MET A 264 11.59 2.25 -1.77
CA MET A 264 12.42 2.61 -2.92
C MET A 264 11.90 2.01 -4.21
N GLY A 265 12.25 2.60 -5.34
CA GLY A 265 12.14 2.00 -6.66
C GLY A 265 13.40 2.33 -7.44
N PRO A 266 13.51 1.95 -8.73
CA PRO A 266 14.73 2.08 -9.51
C PRO A 266 15.30 3.51 -9.60
N HIS A 267 14.45 4.53 -9.36
CA HIS A 267 14.82 5.94 -9.47
C HIS A 267 14.33 6.79 -8.28
N ARG A 268 13.55 6.25 -7.35
CA ARG A 268 12.92 7.06 -6.28
C ARG A 268 13.08 6.36 -4.94
N GLY A 269 13.34 7.13 -3.90
CA GLY A 269 13.24 6.69 -2.52
C GLY A 269 12.13 7.44 -1.84
N SER A 270 11.42 6.78 -0.93
CA SER A 270 10.46 7.45 -0.07
C SER A 270 10.53 6.94 1.35
N TRP A 271 10.30 7.84 2.30
CA TRP A 271 10.25 7.51 3.72
C TRP A 271 8.83 7.70 4.25
N MET A 272 8.35 6.69 4.96
CA MET A 272 6.99 6.60 5.49
C MET A 272 6.94 6.96 6.98
N PHE A 273 5.92 7.71 7.38
CA PHE A 273 5.72 8.16 8.76
C PHE A 273 4.25 8.44 9.05
N ALA A 274 3.89 8.55 10.33
CA ALA A 274 2.59 9.01 10.78
C ALA A 274 2.71 10.41 11.39
N LEU A 275 1.67 11.24 11.19
CA LEU A 275 1.51 12.52 11.85
C LEU A 275 0.26 12.51 12.72
N GLU A 276 0.35 13.12 13.90
CA GLU A 276 -0.79 13.30 14.78
C GLU A 276 -0.99 14.77 15.10
N PHE A 277 -2.19 15.27 14.78
CA PHE A 277 -2.66 16.61 15.11
C PHE A 277 -3.80 16.52 16.12
N SER A 278 -4.19 17.65 16.70
CA SER A 278 -5.42 17.71 17.48
C SER A 278 -6.63 17.43 16.57
N ASP A 279 -7.76 17.03 17.16
CA ASP A 279 -9.01 16.82 16.40
C ASP A 279 -9.64 18.10 15.86
N THR A 280 -9.04 19.26 16.17
CA THR A 280 -9.49 20.57 15.70
C THR A 280 -8.84 20.88 14.37
N TRP A 281 -9.66 21.18 13.36
CA TRP A 281 -9.18 21.66 12.06
C TRP A 281 -8.29 22.88 12.22
N THR A 282 -7.00 22.69 11.94
CA THR A 282 -5.99 23.72 12.14
C THR A 282 -5.29 23.99 10.80
N PRO A 283 -5.22 25.25 10.33
CA PRO A 283 -4.51 25.59 9.09
C PRO A 283 -3.00 25.63 9.30
N PHE A 284 -2.24 25.03 8.39
CA PHE A 284 -0.77 24.99 8.37
C PHE A 284 -0.22 25.43 7.00
N TYR A 285 0.82 26.26 6.99
CA TYR A 285 1.72 26.36 5.83
C TYR A 285 2.75 25.23 5.92
N VAL A 286 2.93 24.52 4.81
CA VAL A 286 3.91 23.43 4.73
C VAL A 286 5.06 23.88 3.86
N THR A 287 6.27 23.90 4.43
CA THR A 287 7.48 24.33 3.73
C THR A 287 8.46 23.18 3.62
N LEU A 288 8.89 22.90 2.40
CA LEU A 288 9.95 21.95 2.07
C LEU A 288 11.24 22.73 1.81
N THR A 289 12.33 22.30 2.42
CA THR A 289 13.67 22.89 2.25
C THR A 289 14.68 21.80 2.00
N LEU A 290 15.53 22.00 1.00
CA LEU A 290 16.58 21.07 0.61
C LEU A 290 17.95 21.53 1.12
N PRO A 291 18.84 20.58 1.44
CA PRO A 291 20.25 20.89 1.64
C PRO A 291 20.87 21.55 0.39
N PRO A 292 21.90 22.40 0.56
CA PRO A 292 22.63 22.97 -0.56
C PRO A 292 23.21 21.89 -1.49
N GLY A 293 22.99 22.03 -2.80
CA GLY A 293 23.56 21.14 -3.81
C GLY A 293 22.67 19.96 -4.22
N VAL A 294 21.53 19.74 -3.57
CA VAL A 294 20.55 18.70 -3.92
C VAL A 294 19.66 19.17 -5.07
N GLU A 295 19.39 18.27 -6.02
CA GLU A 295 18.49 18.58 -7.14
C GLU A 295 17.03 18.74 -6.65
N PRO A 296 16.35 19.87 -6.95
CA PRO A 296 15.01 20.12 -6.42
C PRO A 296 13.90 19.34 -7.11
N PHE A 297 14.18 18.74 -8.27
CA PHE A 297 13.19 17.98 -9.01
C PHE A 297 12.78 16.73 -8.22
N GLY A 298 11.48 16.42 -8.18
CA GLY A 298 10.93 15.21 -7.54
C GLY A 298 10.77 15.22 -6.03
N GLN A 299 11.28 16.24 -5.34
CA GLN A 299 11.23 16.34 -3.88
C GLN A 299 9.82 16.71 -3.43
N THR A 300 9.12 15.76 -2.81
CA THR A 300 7.68 15.88 -2.56
C THR A 300 7.31 15.31 -1.19
N ILE A 301 6.41 15.99 -0.48
CA ILE A 301 5.66 15.39 0.63
C ILE A 301 4.23 15.13 0.19
N PHE A 302 3.75 13.98 0.59
CA PHE A 302 2.39 13.51 0.43
C PHE A 302 1.83 13.18 1.82
N LEU A 303 0.61 13.62 2.16
CA LEU A 303 -0.13 13.15 3.33
C LEU A 303 -1.54 12.71 2.96
N GLU A 304 -1.97 11.61 3.57
CA GLU A 304 -3.35 11.14 3.52
C GLU A 304 -3.96 11.09 4.92
N GLY A 305 -5.23 11.52 5.01
CA GLY A 305 -5.94 11.61 6.27
C GLY A 305 -6.54 10.30 6.71
N CYS A 306 -6.33 9.96 7.98
CA CYS A 306 -6.98 8.86 8.68
C CYS A 306 -8.39 9.22 9.18
N ALA A 307 -9.18 9.87 8.34
CA ALA A 307 -10.62 9.82 8.55
C ALA A 307 -11.03 8.39 8.17
N GLY A 308 -11.57 7.63 9.10
CA GLY A 308 -11.90 6.19 8.97
C GLY A 308 -12.93 5.84 7.90
N GLU A 309 -13.05 6.63 6.84
CA GLU A 309 -13.95 6.47 5.72
C GLU A 309 -13.24 6.99 4.44
N LEU A 310 -12.88 6.09 3.53
CA LEU A 310 -12.29 6.36 2.22
C LEU A 310 -13.35 7.03 1.34
N GLU A 311 -13.25 8.34 1.10
CA GLU A 311 -14.23 9.08 0.29
C GLU A 311 -13.81 9.04 -1.19
N PHE A 312 -14.67 8.49 -2.06
CA PHE A 312 -14.45 8.47 -3.52
C PHE A 312 -14.52 9.88 -4.14
N ALA A 313 -15.19 10.84 -3.48
CA ALA A 313 -15.22 12.21 -3.95
C ALA A 313 -14.01 13.02 -3.44
N ASP A 314 -13.15 13.47 -4.35
CA ASP A 314 -12.21 14.57 -4.14
C ASP A 314 -11.18 14.42 -2.98
N ARG A 315 -10.73 13.20 -2.65
CA ARG A 315 -9.48 13.04 -1.89
C ARG A 315 -8.28 13.28 -2.80
N LEU A 316 -8.04 14.56 -3.13
CA LEU A 316 -6.70 14.96 -3.53
C LEU A 316 -5.82 14.95 -2.28
N PRO A 317 -4.80 14.09 -2.23
CA PRO A 317 -3.89 14.04 -1.10
C PRO A 317 -3.23 15.40 -0.89
N TYR A 318 -2.83 15.67 0.34
CA TYR A 318 -2.07 16.89 0.61
C TYR A 318 -0.67 16.75 0.02
N VAL A 319 -0.43 17.44 -1.09
CA VAL A 319 0.83 17.36 -1.83
C VAL A 319 1.53 18.71 -1.89
N ALA A 320 2.78 18.74 -1.46
CA ALA A 320 3.68 19.87 -1.64
C ALA A 320 5.00 19.39 -2.18
N SER A 321 5.53 20.11 -3.17
CA SER A 321 6.78 19.77 -3.84
C SER A 321 7.70 20.98 -3.89
N VAL A 322 9.00 20.74 -3.94
CA VAL A 322 9.95 21.78 -4.34
C VAL A 322 9.76 22.00 -5.85
N GLY A 323 9.18 23.13 -6.23
CA GLY A 323 8.95 23.45 -7.64
C GLY A 323 10.26 23.67 -8.41
N ALA A 324 10.20 23.60 -9.74
CA ALA A 324 11.32 23.97 -10.62
C ALA A 324 11.63 25.48 -10.49
N GLY A 325 12.35 25.87 -9.43
CA GLY A 325 12.59 27.29 -9.13
C GLY A 325 13.52 27.61 -7.95
N GLY A 326 13.92 26.63 -7.11
CA GLY A 326 14.88 26.87 -6.02
C GLY A 326 14.99 25.73 -5.00
N PRO A 327 15.85 25.85 -3.99
CA PRO A 327 16.11 24.81 -2.97
C PRO A 327 15.00 24.70 -1.91
N SER A 328 13.90 25.43 -2.06
CA SER A 328 12.78 25.43 -1.11
C SER A 328 11.46 25.69 -1.83
N GLY A 329 10.39 25.10 -1.32
CA GLY A 329 9.02 25.35 -1.77
C GLY A 329 8.06 25.43 -0.57
N THR A 330 7.06 26.30 -0.65
CA THR A 330 5.99 26.37 0.34
C THR A 330 4.66 26.03 -0.33
N SER A 331 3.79 25.32 0.39
CA SER A 331 2.44 25.03 -0.08
C SER A 331 1.75 26.32 -0.51
N ARG A 332 1.10 26.28 -1.68
CA ARG A 332 0.44 27.47 -2.25
C ARG A 332 -0.71 27.97 -1.36
N TRP A 333 -1.37 27.05 -0.66
CA TRP A 333 -2.48 27.32 0.23
C TRP A 333 -2.27 26.58 1.56
N PRO A 334 -2.83 27.09 2.68
CA PRO A 334 -2.78 26.38 3.95
C PRO A 334 -3.47 25.02 3.86
N TRP A 335 -2.84 24.00 4.44
CA TRP A 335 -3.43 22.70 4.64
C TRP A 335 -4.21 22.71 5.94
N HIS A 336 -5.46 22.25 5.92
CA HIS A 336 -6.25 22.16 7.13
C HIS A 336 -6.08 20.73 7.65
N LEU A 337 -5.36 20.55 8.76
CA LEU A 337 -5.02 19.23 9.28
C LEU A 337 -5.72 18.99 10.63
N ARG A 338 -6.14 17.75 10.88
CA ARG A 338 -6.67 17.27 12.17
C ARG A 338 -6.48 15.75 12.34
N GLY A 339 -6.41 15.26 13.57
CA GLY A 339 -6.31 13.83 13.83
C GLY A 339 -5.04 13.20 13.23
N ARG A 340 -5.12 11.93 12.79
CA ARG A 340 -3.98 11.16 12.30
C ARG A 340 -3.85 11.24 10.78
N TYR A 341 -2.62 11.23 10.28
CA TYR A 341 -2.28 11.13 8.85
C TYR A 341 -1.14 10.13 8.68
N VAL A 342 -1.08 9.48 7.52
CA VAL A 342 0.12 8.78 7.04
C VAL A 342 0.74 9.60 5.92
N GLY A 343 2.07 9.69 5.95
CA GLY A 343 2.83 10.58 5.10
C GLY A 343 4.01 9.89 4.42
N HIS A 344 4.34 10.40 3.23
CA HIS A 344 5.51 10.00 2.46
C HIS A 344 6.37 11.22 2.14
N LEU A 345 7.67 11.13 2.44
CA LEU A 345 8.68 12.04 1.87
C LEU A 345 9.33 11.32 0.70
N VAL A 346 9.15 11.86 -0.51
CA VAL A 346 9.66 11.27 -1.75
C VAL A 346 10.83 12.09 -2.27
N SER A 347 11.86 11.39 -2.69
CA SER A 347 13.08 11.93 -3.31
C SER A 347 13.51 11.06 -4.50
N PHE A 348 14.24 11.63 -5.44
CA PHE A 348 14.97 10.81 -6.43
C PHE A 348 16.20 10.19 -5.77
N ILE A 349 16.55 8.99 -6.22
CA ILE A 349 17.82 8.37 -5.84
C ILE A 349 18.91 9.05 -6.68
N ASP A 350 19.91 9.62 -6.01
CA ASP A 350 21.06 10.22 -6.66
C ASP A 350 21.86 9.13 -7.42
N PRO A 351 22.69 9.50 -8.43
CA PRO A 351 23.46 8.53 -9.21
C PRO A 351 24.42 7.65 -8.39
N ASP A 352 24.74 8.05 -7.15
CA ASP A 352 25.56 7.30 -6.21
C ASP A 352 24.75 6.41 -5.25
N GLY A 353 23.43 6.34 -5.43
CA GLY A 353 22.52 5.55 -4.61
C GLY A 353 22.00 6.27 -3.36
N ALA A 354 22.37 7.54 -3.13
CA ALA A 354 21.90 8.29 -1.97
C ALA A 354 20.43 8.74 -2.11
N VAL A 355 19.70 8.70 -1.01
CA VAL A 355 18.35 9.29 -0.91
C VAL A 355 18.45 10.50 0.01
N VAL A 356 18.30 11.70 -0.55
CA VAL A 356 18.30 12.93 0.23
C VAL A 356 16.88 13.46 0.36
N LEU A 357 16.30 13.35 1.55
CA LEU A 357 14.92 13.78 1.81
C LEU A 357 14.86 15.27 2.15
N PRO A 358 13.79 15.98 1.74
CA PRO A 358 13.60 17.37 2.11
C PRO A 358 13.29 17.50 3.60
N ARG A 359 13.79 18.58 4.22
CA ARG A 359 13.29 19.05 5.51
C ARG A 359 11.89 19.63 5.31
N VAL A 360 10.91 19.18 6.07
CA VAL A 360 9.54 19.68 6.03
C VAL A 360 9.17 20.37 7.33
N ALA A 361 8.54 21.54 7.25
CA ALA A 361 8.02 22.26 8.41
C ALA A 361 6.53 22.54 8.23
N PHE A 362 5.74 22.19 9.25
CA PHE A 362 4.33 22.53 9.39
C PHE A 362 4.20 23.69 10.35
N GLU A 363 3.94 24.88 9.79
CA GLU A 363 3.78 26.11 10.56
C GLU A 363 2.31 26.48 10.64
N ARG A 364 1.75 26.48 11.86
CA ARG A 364 0.36 26.90 12.06
C ARG A 364 0.17 28.34 11.57
N VAL A 365 -0.87 28.56 10.77
CA VAL A 365 -1.27 29.92 10.38
C VAL A 365 -1.73 30.66 11.63
N ARG A 366 -1.08 31.79 11.91
CA ARG A 366 -1.42 32.64 13.06
C ARG A 366 -2.71 33.40 12.76
N ASP A 367 -3.62 33.43 13.72
CA ASP A 367 -4.85 34.21 13.65
C ASP A 367 -4.76 35.50 14.49
N ASP A 368 -5.85 36.27 14.51
CA ASP A 368 -5.89 37.53 15.26
C ASP A 368 -5.86 37.34 16.78
N ALA A 369 -6.19 36.14 17.30
CA ALA A 369 -6.10 35.82 18.72
C ALA A 369 -4.65 35.54 19.18
N ASP A 370 -3.76 35.23 18.22
CA ASP A 370 -2.32 35.08 18.46
C ASP A 370 -1.56 36.40 18.51
N ARG A 371 -2.23 37.54 18.24
CA ARG A 371 -1.58 38.85 18.38
C ARG A 371 -1.30 39.08 19.87
N PRO A 372 -0.06 39.45 20.25
CA PRO A 372 0.20 39.83 21.62
C PRO A 372 -0.79 40.95 21.99
N THR A 373 -1.56 40.73 23.06
CA THR A 373 -2.38 41.78 23.65
C THR A 373 -1.47 42.96 23.91
N GLN A 374 -1.76 44.09 23.24
CA GLN A 374 -0.99 45.32 23.46
C GLN A 374 -1.03 45.65 24.97
N PRO A 375 0.11 46.02 25.56
CA PRO A 375 0.22 46.28 27.00
C PRO A 375 -0.65 47.44 27.49
#